data_AF-A0A4U3LCW3-F1
#
_entry.id   AF-A0A4U3LCW3-F1
#
_cell.length_a   1.000
_cell.length_b   1.000
_cell.length_c   1.000
_cell.angle_alpha   90.00
_cell.angle_beta   90.00
_cell.angle_gamma   90.00
#
_symmetry.space_group_name_H-M   'P 1'
#
loop_
_entity.id
_entity.type
_entity.pdbx_description
1 polymer ?
#
loop_
_entity_poly.entity_id
_entity_poly.type
_entity_poly.pdbx_seq_one_letter_code
_entity_poly.pdbx_strand_id
1 'polypeptide(L)'
;MGDRIVSGVLVGVTEDGADDARLEELALLLRQELLVLDVRAVEPLRDGEAPDGTRGALAAVAGVLSVSLAPGLQVLGSVVAVVREWLGRVGDGRTVKLTIDGDVIELTRASDDMQQQLVDAFVRRHAGADG
;
A
#
# COMPACT_ATOMS: atom_id res chain seq x y z
N MET A 1 -17.84 5.75 19.25
CA MET A 1 -16.99 4.61 19.65
C MET A 1 -15.70 4.82 18.89
N GLY A 2 -14.65 5.23 19.63
CA GLY A 2 -13.54 6.01 19.09
C GLY A 2 -12.78 5.27 18.00
N ASP A 3 -12.58 5.98 16.89
CA ASP A 3 -11.62 5.72 15.85
C ASP A 3 -10.27 5.42 16.50
N ARG A 4 -9.97 4.14 16.63
CA ARG A 4 -8.66 3.70 17.06
C ARG A 4 -7.85 3.78 15.79
N ILE A 5 -7.13 4.90 15.61
CA ILE A 5 -6.14 5.06 14.55
C ILE A 5 -5.23 3.84 14.64
N VAL A 6 -5.53 2.87 13.77
CA VAL A 6 -4.63 1.77 13.48
C VAL A 6 -3.57 2.41 12.60
N SER A 7 -2.37 2.61 13.14
CA SER A 7 -1.21 2.98 12.33
C SER A 7 -1.02 1.88 11.29
N GLY A 8 -1.61 2.09 10.12
CA GLY A 8 -1.81 1.08 9.10
C GLY A 8 -1.59 1.67 7.73
N VAL A 9 -1.05 0.85 6.82
CA VAL A 9 -0.77 1.24 5.45
C VAL A 9 -1.85 0.67 4.57
N LEU A 10 -2.52 1.52 3.79
CA LEU A 10 -3.39 1.06 2.72
C LEU A 10 -2.55 0.83 1.46
N VAL A 11 -2.74 -0.31 0.82
CA VAL A 11 -2.03 -0.73 -0.38
C VAL A 11 -3.06 -1.04 -1.46
N GLY A 12 -3.21 -0.16 -2.44
CA GLY A 12 -4.16 -0.30 -3.53
C GLY A 12 -3.46 -0.64 -4.85
N VAL A 13 -3.84 -1.74 -5.50
CA VAL A 13 -3.37 -2.05 -6.86
C VAL A 13 -4.36 -1.56 -7.92
N THR A 14 -3.83 -1.00 -9.00
CA THR A 14 -4.60 -0.63 -10.20
C THR A 14 -3.91 -1.16 -11.46
N GLU A 15 -4.70 -1.54 -12.45
CA GLU A 15 -4.26 -1.94 -13.79
C GLU A 15 -5.20 -1.28 -14.82
N ASP A 16 -4.66 -0.70 -15.90
CA ASP A 16 -5.48 -0.01 -16.91
C ASP A 16 -6.45 -0.99 -17.59
N GLY A 17 -7.74 -0.63 -17.63
CA GLY A 17 -8.80 -1.47 -18.19
C GLY A 17 -9.17 -2.71 -17.37
N ALA A 18 -8.63 -2.89 -16.16
CA ALA A 18 -8.98 -4.00 -15.28
C ALA A 18 -10.36 -3.82 -14.64
N ASP A 19 -11.09 -4.93 -14.47
CA ASP A 19 -12.31 -5.01 -13.68
C ASP A 19 -12.02 -5.34 -12.21
N ASP A 20 -13.04 -5.27 -11.36
CA ASP A 20 -12.91 -5.51 -9.93
C ASP A 20 -12.35 -6.91 -9.61
N ALA A 21 -12.75 -7.94 -10.36
CA ALA A 21 -12.26 -9.31 -10.17
C ALA A 21 -10.76 -9.42 -10.47
N ARG A 22 -10.29 -8.75 -11.51
CA ARG A 22 -8.87 -8.66 -11.84
C ARG A 22 -8.07 -7.91 -10.78
N LEU A 23 -8.61 -6.82 -10.24
CA LEU A 23 -7.97 -6.07 -9.16
C LEU A 23 -7.91 -6.88 -7.86
N GLU A 24 -8.96 -7.64 -7.55
CA GLU A 24 -8.99 -8.56 -6.40
C GLU A 24 -7.94 -9.67 -6.53
N GLU A 25 -7.80 -10.28 -7.70
CA GLU A 25 -6.76 -11.27 -7.97
C GLU A 25 -5.35 -10.68 -7.74
N LEU A 26 -5.09 -9.50 -8.29
CA LEU A 26 -3.81 -8.82 -8.11
C LEU A 26 -3.56 -8.45 -6.64
N ALA A 27 -4.59 -8.01 -5.91
CA ALA A 27 -4.49 -7.72 -4.48
C ALA A 27 -4.19 -9.00 -3.68
N LEU A 28 -4.82 -10.13 -4.01
CA LEU A 28 -4.53 -11.41 -3.35
C LEU A 28 -3.09 -11.86 -3.61
N LEU A 29 -2.56 -11.70 -4.82
CA LEU A 29 -1.17 -11.99 -5.13
C LEU A 29 -0.21 -11.10 -4.32
N LEU A 30 -0.46 -9.79 -4.30
CA LEU A 30 0.35 -8.85 -3.53
C LEU A 30 0.28 -9.13 -2.02
N ARG A 31 -0.89 -9.51 -1.51
CA ARG A 31 -1.08 -9.90 -0.12
C ARG A 31 -0.15 -11.03 0.31
N GLN A 32 0.05 -12.04 -0.55
CA GLN A 32 0.94 -13.15 -0.25
C GLN A 32 2.38 -12.68 -0.04
N GLU A 33 2.83 -11.69 -0.80
CA GLU A 33 4.16 -11.10 -0.63
C GLU A 33 4.26 -10.27 0.65
N LEU A 34 3.23 -9.49 0.97
CA LEU A 34 3.20 -8.65 2.17
C LEU A 34 3.14 -9.46 3.47
N LEU A 35 2.50 -10.63 3.45
CA LEU A 35 2.44 -11.54 4.61
C LEU A 35 3.78 -12.20 4.96
N VAL A 36 4.78 -12.13 4.09
CA VAL A 36 6.16 -12.56 4.40
C VAL A 36 6.83 -11.57 5.37
N LEU A 37 6.36 -10.33 5.41
CA LEU A 37 6.86 -9.32 6.34
C LEU A 37 6.36 -9.59 7.76
N ASP A 38 7.08 -9.07 8.75
CA ASP A 38 6.67 -9.08 10.16
C ASP A 38 5.57 -8.03 10.43
N VAL A 39 4.44 -8.21 9.75
CA VAL A 39 3.23 -7.39 9.87
C VAL A 39 2.20 -8.11 10.72
N ARG A 40 1.35 -7.35 11.42
CA ARG A 40 0.32 -7.95 12.27
C ARG A 40 -0.80 -8.61 11.47
N ALA A 41 -1.21 -7.96 10.39
CA ALA A 41 -2.29 -8.44 9.53
C ALA A 41 -2.21 -7.78 8.16
N VAL A 42 -2.69 -8.51 7.14
CA VAL A 42 -2.96 -7.99 5.79
C VAL A 42 -4.35 -8.47 5.39
N GLU A 43 -5.30 -7.54 5.27
CA GLU A 43 -6.73 -7.83 5.05
C GLU A 43 -7.27 -7.03 3.87
N PRO A 44 -8.16 -7.60 3.03
CA PRO A 44 -8.88 -6.82 2.03
C PRO A 44 -9.70 -5.72 2.68
N LEU A 45 -9.64 -4.50 2.11
CA LEU A 45 -10.42 -3.39 2.61
C LEU A 45 -11.90 -3.62 2.30
N ARG A 46 -12.75 -3.51 3.32
CA ARG A 46 -14.20 -3.64 3.16
C ARG A 46 -14.83 -2.28 2.88
N ASP A 47 -15.90 -2.27 2.10
CA ASP A 47 -16.70 -1.07 1.87
C ASP A 47 -17.15 -0.45 3.21
N GLY A 48 -16.83 0.83 3.40
CA GLY A 48 -17.11 1.58 4.63
C GLY A 48 -15.96 1.67 5.64
N GLU A 49 -14.86 0.95 5.43
CA GLU A 49 -13.66 0.97 6.31
C GLU A 49 -12.54 1.89 5.78
N ALA A 50 -12.71 2.47 4.60
CA ALA A 50 -11.81 3.50 4.10
C ALA A 50 -11.91 4.76 4.99
N PRO A 51 -10.79 5.25 5.54
CA PRO A 51 -10.79 6.49 6.31
C PRO A 51 -11.37 7.66 5.52
N ASP A 52 -12.05 8.57 6.21
CA ASP A 52 -12.57 9.79 5.59
C ASP A 52 -11.40 10.59 4.96
N GLY A 53 -11.55 10.95 3.68
CA GLY A 53 -10.52 11.65 2.91
C GLY A 53 -9.67 10.76 2.00
N THR A 54 -9.69 9.42 2.16
CA THR A 54 -8.88 8.52 1.31
C THR A 54 -9.61 8.00 0.07
N ARG A 55 -10.94 8.08 0.03
CA ARG A 55 -11.77 7.55 -1.08
C ARG A 55 -11.37 8.04 -2.47
N GLY A 56 -10.88 9.28 -2.60
CA GLY A 56 -10.43 9.83 -3.88
C GLY A 56 -9.05 9.36 -4.32
N ALA A 57 -8.25 8.81 -3.40
CA ALA A 57 -6.89 8.38 -3.64
C ALA A 57 -6.75 6.85 -3.77
N LEU A 58 -7.70 6.08 -3.25
CA LEU A 58 -7.70 4.63 -3.32
C LEU A 58 -8.02 4.13 -4.74
N ALA A 59 -7.47 2.97 -5.07
CA ALA A 59 -7.95 2.15 -6.18
C ALA A 59 -9.44 1.80 -5.98
N ALA A 60 -10.08 1.18 -6.97
CA ALA A 60 -11.33 0.49 -6.73
C ALA A 60 -11.17 -0.43 -5.49
N VAL A 61 -12.16 -0.44 -4.60
CA VAL A 61 -12.06 -1.09 -3.26
C VAL A 61 -11.59 -2.55 -3.38
N ALA A 62 -11.98 -3.25 -4.45
CA ALA A 62 -11.56 -4.62 -4.76
C ALA A 62 -10.03 -4.82 -4.80
N GLY A 63 -9.27 -3.79 -5.17
CA GLY A 63 -7.80 -3.83 -5.25
C GLY A 63 -7.07 -3.37 -3.99
N VAL A 64 -7.77 -3.08 -2.89
CA VAL A 64 -7.16 -2.43 -1.71
C VAL A 64 -6.98 -3.41 -0.55
N LEU A 65 -5.79 -3.38 0.04
CA LEU A 65 -5.42 -4.10 1.25
C LEU A 65 -5.13 -3.11 2.39
N SER A 66 -5.58 -3.45 3.59
CA SER A 66 -5.15 -2.83 4.84
C SER A 66 -4.01 -3.65 5.45
N VAL A 67 -2.87 -3.01 5.70
CA VAL A 67 -1.70 -3.60 6.33
C VAL A 67 -1.55 -3.02 7.74
N SER A 68 -1.74 -3.86 8.75
CA SER A 68 -1.53 -3.48 10.14
C SER A 68 -0.07 -3.69 10.54
N LEU A 69 0.61 -2.61 10.94
CA LEU A 69 2.00 -2.68 11.37
C LEU A 69 2.11 -2.99 12.88
N ALA A 70 3.21 -3.63 13.27
CA ALA A 70 3.59 -3.75 14.67
C ALA A 70 4.17 -2.40 15.16
N PRO A 71 3.81 -1.93 16.37
CA PRO A 71 4.31 -0.68 16.93
C PRO A 71 5.82 -0.75 17.15
N GLY A 72 6.52 0.34 16.79
CA GLY A 72 7.97 0.45 16.95
C GLY A 72 8.80 -0.23 15.86
N LEU A 73 8.18 -0.82 14.83
CA LEU A 73 8.88 -1.48 13.73
C LEU A 73 8.86 -0.56 12.48
N GLN A 74 10.03 -0.17 11.97
CA GLN A 74 10.16 0.53 10.67
C GLN A 74 9.88 -0.41 9.48
N VAL A 75 8.68 -0.99 9.44
CA VAL A 75 8.28 -1.98 8.40
C VAL A 75 7.91 -1.30 7.09
N LEU A 76 7.66 0.01 7.10
CA LEU A 76 7.27 0.75 5.90
C LEU A 76 8.30 0.62 4.76
N GLY A 77 9.60 0.73 5.06
CA GLY A 77 10.64 0.53 4.05
C GLY A 77 10.60 -0.87 3.43
N SER A 78 10.26 -1.88 4.23
CA SER A 78 10.11 -3.27 3.76
C SER A 78 8.86 -3.47 2.92
N VAL A 79 7.73 -2.83 3.27
CA VAL A 79 6.50 -2.83 2.46
C VAL A 79 6.77 -2.23 1.08
N VAL A 80 7.44 -1.08 1.05
CA VAL A 80 7.83 -0.41 -0.21
C VAL A 80 8.74 -1.32 -1.05
N ALA A 81 9.74 -1.94 -0.44
CA ALA A 81 10.66 -2.85 -1.14
C ALA A 81 9.91 -4.04 -1.76
N VAL A 82 9.07 -4.72 -0.97
CA VAL A 82 8.27 -5.86 -1.43
C VAL A 82 7.35 -5.47 -2.58
N VAL A 83 6.67 -4.32 -2.48
CA VAL A 83 5.79 -3.83 -3.55
C VAL A 83 6.57 -3.57 -4.83
N ARG A 84 7.78 -2.99 -4.74
CA ARG A 84 8.64 -2.75 -5.91
C ARG A 84 9.09 -4.05 -6.56
N GLU A 85 9.51 -5.02 -5.76
CA GLU A 85 9.91 -6.35 -6.26
C GLU A 85 8.73 -7.10 -6.89
N TRP A 86 7.55 -6.98 -6.30
CA TRP A 86 6.32 -7.54 -6.86
C TRP A 86 5.97 -6.88 -8.20
N LEU A 87 5.99 -5.54 -8.29
CA LEU A 87 5.79 -4.79 -9.54
C LEU A 87 6.79 -5.18 -10.64
N GLY A 88 8.03 -5.48 -10.26
CA GLY A 88 9.06 -6.01 -11.17
C GLY A 88 8.73 -7.40 -11.74
N ARG A 89 8.05 -8.24 -10.96
CA ARG A 89 7.69 -9.62 -11.35
C ARG A 89 6.41 -9.70 -12.17
N VAL A 90 5.38 -8.93 -11.84
CA VAL A 90 4.05 -9.12 -12.44
C VAL A 90 3.94 -8.60 -13.87
N GLY A 91 4.71 -7.60 -14.30
CA GLY A 91 4.66 -7.03 -15.66
C GLY A 91 4.08 -5.59 -15.72
N ASP A 92 4.00 -5.00 -16.93
CA ASP A 92 3.66 -3.58 -17.18
C ASP A 92 2.19 -3.23 -16.98
N GLY A 93 1.91 -1.92 -16.96
CA GLY A 93 0.54 -1.38 -16.86
C GLY A 93 -0.06 -1.39 -15.46
N ARG A 94 0.75 -1.61 -14.43
CA ARG A 94 0.31 -1.72 -13.03
C ARG A 94 0.91 -0.64 -12.15
N THR A 95 0.07 -0.11 -11.28
CA THR A 95 0.42 0.89 -10.28
C THR A 95 -0.03 0.40 -8.93
N VAL A 96 0.81 0.57 -7.91
CA VAL A 96 0.44 0.36 -6.51
C VAL A 96 0.45 1.70 -5.80
N LYS A 97 -0.65 2.05 -5.15
CA LYS A 97 -0.79 3.24 -4.32
C LYS A 97 -0.63 2.86 -2.86
N LEU A 98 0.30 3.50 -2.18
CA LEU A 98 0.47 3.39 -0.74
C LEU A 98 -0.13 4.62 -0.08
N THR A 99 -0.93 4.43 0.96
CA THR A 99 -1.53 5.54 1.72
C THR A 99 -1.34 5.36 3.22
N ILE A 100 -0.85 6.40 3.88
CA ILE A 100 -0.52 6.43 5.31
C ILE A 100 -0.86 7.81 5.84
N ASP A 101 -1.67 7.91 6.89
CA ASP A 101 -2.09 9.18 7.50
C ASP A 101 -2.62 10.23 6.48
N GLY A 102 -3.20 9.75 5.36
CA GLY A 102 -3.69 10.59 4.25
C GLY A 102 -2.62 11.00 3.23
N ASP A 103 -1.34 10.77 3.50
CA ASP A 103 -0.26 10.94 2.52
C ASP A 103 -0.23 9.75 1.57
N VAL A 104 -0.07 10.02 0.27
CA VAL A 104 -0.18 9.01 -0.80
C VAL A 104 1.09 9.01 -1.64
N ILE A 105 1.57 7.82 -1.99
CA ILE A 105 2.63 7.65 -2.99
C ILE A 105 2.29 6.55 -3.98
N GLU A 106 2.55 6.80 -5.25
CA GLU A 106 2.33 5.83 -6.33
C GLU A 106 3.65 5.16 -6.71
N LEU A 107 3.59 3.83 -6.87
CA LEU A 107 4.68 2.98 -7.26
C LEU A 107 4.35 2.31 -8.58
N THR A 108 5.25 2.42 -9.53
CA THR A 108 5.20 1.73 -10.82
C THR A 108 6.53 1.02 -11.04
N ARG A 109 6.60 0.08 -11.99
CA ARG A 109 7.88 -0.58 -12.30
C ARG A 109 8.92 0.39 -12.84
N ALA A 110 8.50 1.37 -13.63
CA ALA A 110 9.39 2.31 -14.30
C ALA A 110 9.89 3.46 -13.39
N SER A 111 9.90 3.26 -12.06
CA SER A 111 10.30 4.31 -11.13
C SER A 111 11.73 4.80 -11.40
N ASP A 112 11.86 6.07 -11.76
CA ASP A 112 13.16 6.72 -11.98
C ASP A 112 13.82 7.18 -10.67
N ASP A 113 15.05 7.71 -10.77
CA ASP A 113 15.81 8.25 -9.62
C ASP A 113 15.08 9.39 -8.87
N MET A 114 14.21 10.15 -9.56
CA MET A 114 13.40 11.18 -8.92
C MET A 114 12.31 10.54 -8.06
N GLN A 115 11.63 9.52 -8.58
CA GLN A 115 10.62 8.76 -7.84
C GLN A 115 11.23 8.01 -6.66
N GLN A 116 12.48 7.52 -6.76
CA GLN A 116 13.18 6.94 -5.60
C GLN A 116 13.37 7.96 -4.48
N GLN A 117 13.78 9.19 -4.80
CA GLN A 117 13.95 10.24 -3.79
C GLN A 117 12.63 10.61 -3.10
N LEU A 118 11.52 10.63 -3.85
CA LEU A 118 10.18 10.86 -3.29
C LEU A 118 9.76 9.70 -2.38
N VAL A 119 10.04 8.46 -2.78
CA VAL A 119 9.79 7.28 -1.95
C VAL A 119 10.61 7.31 -0.67
N ASP A 120 11.90 7.64 -0.76
CA ASP A 120 12.74 7.76 0.42
C ASP A 120 12.26 8.86 1.36
N ALA A 121 11.81 10.00 0.81
CA ALA A 121 11.24 11.09 1.60
C ALA A 121 9.94 10.68 2.29
N PHE A 122 9.06 9.97 1.57
CA PHE A 122 7.82 9.40 2.11
C PHE A 122 8.11 8.41 3.25
N VAL A 123 9.02 7.46 3.03
CA VAL A 123 9.43 6.50 4.06
C VAL A 123 10.00 7.21 5.28
N ARG A 124 10.91 8.18 5.10
CA ARG A 124 11.49 8.93 6.23
C ARG A 124 10.45 9.71 7.03
N ARG A 125 9.47 10.32 6.37
CA ARG A 125 8.40 11.10 7.00
C ARG A 125 7.54 10.23 7.92
N HIS A 126 7.20 9.01 7.50
CA HIS A 126 6.33 8.12 8.28
C HIS A 126 7.09 7.13 9.17
N ALA A 127 8.38 6.87 8.92
CA ALA A 127 9.21 6.03 9.78
C ALA A 127 9.69 6.74 11.07
N GLY A 128 9.62 8.07 11.10
CA GLY A 128 10.05 8.92 12.22
C GLY A 128 8.91 9.59 13.01
N ALA A 129 7.64 9.26 12.73
CA ALA A 129 6.49 9.84 13.43
C ALA A 129 6.18 9.16 14.79
N ASP A 130 6.86 8.06 15.11
CA ASP A 130 6.88 7.44 16.44
C ASP A 130 8.22 7.77 17.13
N GLY A 131 8.34 8.99 17.66
CA GLY A 131 9.47 9.47 18.45
C GLY A 131 9.01 10.41 19.56
#